data_AF-A0A0A2A8S4-F1
#
_entry.id   AF-A0A0A2A8S4-F1
#
_cell.length_a   1.000
_cell.length_b   1.000
_cell.length_c   1.000
_cell.angle_alpha   90.00
_cell.angle_beta   90.00
_cell.angle_gamma   90.00
#
_symmetry.space_group_name_H-M   'P 1'
#
loop_
_entity.id
_entity.type
_entity.pdbx_description
1 polymer ?
#
loop_
_entity_poly.entity_id
_entity_poly.type
_entity_poly.pdbx_seq_one_letter_code
_entity_poly.pdbx_strand_id
1 'polypeptide(L)' 'MEKFTLINKDRSRIKVFEPFEDVSKPSPCIDAMMVSYGCVYKRSIKPVMKGSRVETIEAARCI' A
#
# COMPACT_ATOMS: atom_id res chain seq x y z
N MET A 1 7.35 -14.42 -14.99
CA MET A 1 7.51 -14.33 -13.53
C MET A 1 6.15 -14.18 -12.88
N GLU A 2 5.88 -14.81 -11.74
CA GLU A 2 4.61 -14.60 -11.05
C GLU A 2 4.67 -13.35 -10.17
N LYS A 3 3.52 -12.69 -10.01
CA LYS A 3 3.37 -11.55 -9.10
C LYS A 3 3.45 -12.03 -7.65
N PHE A 4 4.24 -11.36 -6.83
CA PHE A 4 4.31 -11.67 -5.40
C PHE A 4 4.34 -10.42 -4.53
N THR A 5 3.91 -10.58 -3.27
CA THR A 5 3.77 -9.49 -2.32
C THR A 5 4.57 -9.80 -1.06
N LEU A 6 5.41 -8.85 -0.63
CA LEU A 6 6.12 -8.90 0.63
C LEU A 6 5.46 -7.93 1.62
N ILE A 7 5.06 -8.46 2.77
CA ILE A 7 4.47 -7.69 3.86
C ILE A 7 5.40 -7.79 5.06
N ASN A 8 5.78 -6.66 5.65
CA ASN A 8 6.57 -6.68 6.87
C ASN A 8 5.79 -7.27 8.06
N LYS A 9 6.50 -7.72 9.10
CA LYS A 9 5.87 -8.38 10.27
C LYS A 9 4.81 -7.52 10.95
N ASP A 10 5.05 -6.22 11.04
CA ASP A 10 4.14 -5.22 11.58
C ASP A 10 3.02 -4.83 10.62
N ARG A 11 2.95 -5.40 9.41
CA ARG A 11 1.92 -5.20 8.38
C ARG A 11 1.68 -3.73 8.02
N SER A 12 2.69 -2.87 8.16
CA SER A 12 2.61 -1.44 7.87
C SER A 12 3.15 -1.09 6.48
N ARG A 13 4.02 -1.94 5.92
CA ARG A 13 4.70 -1.73 4.64
C ARG A 13 4.48 -2.93 3.75
N ILE A 14 4.07 -2.64 2.53
CA ILE A 14 3.82 -3.63 1.49
C ILE A 14 4.76 -3.31 0.33
N LYS A 15 5.42 -4.33 -0.19
CA LYS A 15 6.11 -4.27 -1.49
C LYS A 15 5.43 -5.26 -2.42
N VAL A 16 4.98 -4.79 -3.57
CA VAL A 16 4.40 -5.62 -4.62
C VAL A 16 5.41 -5.69 -5.75
N PHE A 17 5.72 -6.91 -6.18
CA PHE A 17 6.61 -7.19 -7.29
C PHE A 17 5.79 -7.80 -8.40
N GLU A 18 5.82 -7.19 -9.57
CA GLU A 18 5.14 -7.69 -10.76
C GLU A 18 6.05 -7.61 -11.98
N PRO A 19 5.90 -8.55 -12.95
CA PRO A 19 6.62 -8.45 -14.20
C PRO A 19 6.41 -7.09 -14.83
N PHE A 20 7.48 -6.47 -15.30
CA PHE A 20 7.38 -5.21 -16.01
C PHE A 20 7.00 -5.50 -17.47
N GLU A 21 5.78 -5.14 -17.87
CA GLU A 21 5.32 -5.23 -19.25
C GLU A 21 5.50 -3.88 -19.95
N ASP A 22 6.47 -3.80 -20.86
CA ASP A 22 6.68 -2.62 -21.70
C ASP A 22 5.71 -2.65 -22.90
N VAL A 23 4.57 -1.97 -22.76
CA VAL A 23 3.55 -1.86 -23.82
C VAL A 23 4.05 -1.13 -25.08
N SER A 24 5.22 -0.48 -25.04
CA SER A 24 5.80 0.20 -26.20
C SER A 24 6.57 -0.74 -27.13
N LYS A 25 6.91 -1.95 -26.67
CA LYS A 25 7.70 -2.92 -27.44
C LYS A 25 6.86 -4.17 -27.75
N PRO A 26 6.97 -4.72 -28.97
CA PRO A 26 6.18 -5.87 -29.40
C PRO A 26 6.57 -7.18 -28.70
N SER A 27 7.67 -7.20 -27.95
CA SER A 27 8.12 -8.38 -27.19
C SER A 27 8.42 -7.99 -25.73
N PRO A 28 7.93 -8.75 -24.74
CA PRO A 28 8.33 -8.60 -23.34
C PRO A 28 9.72 -9.22 -23.17
N CYS A 29 10.75 -8.57 -23.74
CA CYS A 29 12.13 -9.07 -23.75
C CYS A 29 13.00 -8.45 -22.64
N ILE A 30 12.39 -7.65 -21.76
CA ILE A 30 13.12 -7.03 -20.65
C ILE A 30 12.91 -7.89 -19.40
N ASP A 31 13.99 -8.47 -18.89
CA ASP A 31 14.01 -9.09 -17.58
C ASP A 31 14.03 -8.00 -16.49
N ALA A 32 12.86 -7.40 -16.27
CA ALA A 32 12.66 -6.36 -15.28
C ALA A 32 11.39 -6.61 -14.46
N MET A 33 11.41 -6.14 -13.22
CA MET A 33 10.26 -6.13 -12.32
C MET A 33 9.86 -4.70 -11.98
N MET A 34 8.57 -4.44 -11.96
CA MET A 34 8.02 -3.25 -11.34
C MET A 34 7.87 -3.49 -9.84
N VAL A 35 8.36 -2.54 -9.03
CA VAL A 35 8.23 -2.58 -7.57
C VAL A 35 7.33 -1.44 -7.12
N SER A 36 6.14 -1.80 -6.67
CA SER A 36 5.16 -0.86 -6.11
C SER A 36 5.22 -0.89 -4.59
N TYR A 37 5.28 0.28 -3.96
CA TYR A 37 5.32 0.43 -2.51
C TYR A 37 3.95 0.87 -1.99
N GLY A 38 3.46 0.16 -0.97
CA GLY A 38 2.22 0.49 -0.28
C GLY A 38 2.43 0.60 1.22
N CYS A 39 1.54 1.34 1.89
CA CYS A 39 1.42 1.30 3.34
C CYS A 39 0.03 0.85 3.73
N VAL A 40 -0.09 0.05 4.79
CA VAL A 40 -1.39 -0.23 5.39
C VAL A 40 -1.60 0.79 6.48
N TYR A 41 -2.58 1.66 6.30
CA TYR A 41 -3.08 2.46 7.39
C TYR A 41 -3.69 1.53 8.42
N LYS A 42 -2.96 1.26 9.50
CA LYS A 42 -3.55 0.65 10.69
C LYS A 42 -4.62 1.61 11.18
N ARG A 43 -5.87 1.15 11.16
CA ARG A 43 -6.97 1.77 11.91
C ARG A 43 -6.60 1.75 13.39
N SER A 44 -5.79 2.71 13.81
CA SER A 44 -5.71 3.15 15.19
C SER A 44 -7.01 3.92 15.43
N ILE A 45 -8.12 3.20 15.63
CA ILE A 45 -9.32 3.80 16.23
C ILE A 45 -8.93 3.99 17.69
N LYS A 46 -8.20 5.08 17.99
CA LYS A 46 -8.22 5.60 19.35
C LYS A 46 -9.69 5.93 19.61
N PRO A 47 -10.27 5.49 20.74
CA PRO A 47 -11.63 5.89 21.08
C PRO A 47 -11.69 7.41 21.00
N VAL A 48 -12.57 7.91 20.16
CA VAL A 48 -12.75 9.33 19.99
C VAL A 48 -13.60 9.82 21.15
N MET A 49 -13.03 10.68 21.99
CA MET A 49 -13.70 11.22 23.18
C MET A 49 -14.30 12.59 22.83
N LYS A 50 -15.51 12.87 23.31
CA LYS A 50 -16.14 14.19 23.21
C LYS A 50 -15.20 15.27 23.78
N GLY A 51 -14.85 16.29 23.00
CA GLY A 51 -13.87 17.33 23.34
C GLY A 51 -12.47 17.11 22.76
N SER A 52 -12.24 16.05 21.98
CA SER A 52 -10.96 15.83 21.28
C SER A 52 -10.85 16.70 20.01
N ARG A 53 -9.63 16.98 19.53
CA ARG A 53 -9.44 17.71 18.25
C ARG A 53 -10.12 17.01 17.06
N VAL A 54 -10.25 15.70 17.14
CA VAL A 54 -10.94 14.86 16.15
C VAL A 54 -12.06 14.16 16.89
N GLU A 55 -13.31 14.54 16.62
CA GLU A 55 -14.49 14.09 17.37
C GLU A 55 -15.31 13.01 16.67
N THR A 56 -14.98 12.67 15.42
CA THR A 56 -15.63 11.60 14.67
C THR A 56 -14.62 10.69 13.98
N ILE A 57 -15.03 9.45 13.74
CA ILE A 57 -14.22 8.47 13.00
C ILE A 57 -14.05 8.95 11.55
N GLU A 58 -15.05 9.58 10.97
CA GLU A 58 -15.02 10.16 9.62
C GLU A 58 -13.96 11.27 9.50
N ALA A 59 -13.88 12.17 10.48
CA ALA A 59 -12.84 13.21 10.51
C ALA A 59 -11.44 12.62 10.71
N ALA A 60 -11.32 11.49 11.43
CA ALA A 60 -10.06 10.76 11.59
C ALA A 60 -9.59 10.04 10.31
N ARG A 61 -10.46 9.84 9.32
CA ARG A 61 -10.10 9.18 8.04
C ARG A 61 -9.29 10.09 7.11
N CYS A 62 -9.30 11.40 7.34
CA CYS A 62 -8.70 12.40 6.46
C CYS A 62 -7.41 13.03 7.02
N ILE A 63 -6.78 12.43 8.05
CA ILE A 63 -5.56 12.92 8.70
C ILE A 63 -4.42 11.93 8.48
#